data_AF-A0A7X1PCN5-F1
#
_entry.id   AF-A0A7X1PCN5-F1
#
_cell.length_a   1.000
_cell.length_b   1.000
_cell.length_c   1.000
_cell.angle_alpha   90.00
_cell.angle_beta   90.00
_cell.angle_gamma   90.00
#
_symmetry.space_group_name_H-M   'P 1'
#
loop_
_entity.id
_entity.type
_entity.pdbx_description
1 polymer ?
#
loop_
_entity_poly.entity_id
_entity_poly.type
_entity_poly.pdbx_seq_one_letter_code
_entity_poly.pdbx_strand_id
1 'polypeptide(L)'
;MSSANASIFEPKLSNNGQLHFELTLRDSAGQPIAGRDVRVSLDGDGSLAPRRSVKDVVRETNAEGSARVTWYRSSIFGRDVHATLSVETDLDAALTLTRLEREQVQTGPRTVWAPERHSWQK
;
A
#
# COMPACT_ATOMS: atom_id res chain seq x y z
N MET A 1 -0.60 -21.74 12.02
CA MET A 1 -0.97 -20.31 12.03
C MET A 1 0.29 -19.53 11.75
N SER A 2 0.27 -18.78 10.65
CA SER A 2 1.42 -18.01 10.17
C SER A 2 1.10 -16.52 10.16
N SER A 3 2.11 -15.70 10.46
CA SER A 3 1.97 -14.25 10.50
C SER A 3 3.19 -13.55 9.92
N ALA A 4 2.97 -12.39 9.31
CA ALA A 4 4.03 -11.46 8.92
C ALA A 4 3.65 -10.03 9.30
N ASN A 5 4.65 -9.14 9.41
CA ASN A 5 4.40 -7.73 9.68
C ASN A 5 5.30 -6.83 8.85
N ALA A 6 4.86 -5.59 8.68
CA ALA A 6 5.62 -4.53 8.04
C ALA A 6 5.41 -3.21 8.79
N SER A 7 6.52 -2.56 9.16
CA SER A 7 6.49 -1.24 9.76
C SER A 7 6.40 -0.16 8.69
N ILE A 8 5.54 0.83 8.95
CA ILE A 8 5.33 2.00 8.13
C ILE A 8 5.84 3.21 8.91
N PHE A 9 6.83 3.88 8.33
CA PHE A 9 7.29 5.18 8.78
C PHE A 9 7.22 6.15 7.61
N GLU A 10 6.47 7.23 7.79
CA GLU A 10 6.42 8.31 6.81
C GLU A 10 6.66 9.64 7.55
N PRO A 11 7.75 10.37 7.24
CA PRO A 11 8.05 11.62 7.93
C PRO A 11 6.95 12.65 7.68
N LYS A 12 6.83 13.66 8.55
CA LYS A 12 5.81 14.72 8.47
C LYS A 12 5.73 15.41 7.10
N LEU A 13 6.86 15.49 6.39
CA LEU A 13 7.01 16.11 5.07
C LEU A 13 6.72 15.14 3.90
N SER A 14 6.41 13.88 4.19
CA SER A 14 6.05 12.91 3.17
C SER A 14 4.75 13.31 2.49
N ASN A 15 4.76 13.29 1.16
CA ASN A 15 3.58 13.46 0.33
C ASN A 15 2.94 12.10 -0.01
N ASN A 16 3.33 11.03 0.69
CA ASN A 16 2.80 9.71 0.43
C ASN A 16 1.38 9.58 1.00
N GLY A 17 0.37 9.69 0.14
CA GLY A 17 -1.03 9.47 0.51
C GLY A 17 -1.41 8.00 0.64
N GLN A 18 -0.65 7.10 0.02
CA GLN A 18 -0.88 5.66 0.08
C GLN A 18 0.41 4.87 -0.16
N LEU A 19 0.41 3.64 0.35
CA LEU A 19 1.43 2.61 0.17
C LEU A 19 0.76 1.28 -0.19
N HIS A 20 1.35 0.54 -1.12
CA HIS A 20 0.83 -0.75 -1.58
C HIS A 20 1.69 -1.87 -1.02
N PHE A 21 1.04 -2.95 -0.62
CA PHE A 21 1.68 -4.14 -0.11
C PHE A 21 1.13 -5.36 -0.84
N GLU A 22 2.02 -6.30 -1.11
CA GLU A 22 1.72 -7.62 -1.61
C GLU A 22 1.94 -8.65 -0.49
N LEU A 23 0.92 -9.48 -0.30
CA LEU A 23 0.94 -10.63 0.57
C LEU A 23 1.19 -11.85 -0.31
N THR A 24 2.07 -12.77 0.07
CA THR A 24 2.19 -14.06 -0.62
C THR A 24 2.09 -15.21 0.34
N LEU A 25 1.38 -16.26 -0.07
CA LEU A 25 1.12 -17.45 0.71
C LEU A 25 1.57 -18.68 -0.07
N ARG A 26 2.54 -19.42 0.49
CA ARG A 26 3.11 -20.62 -0.12
C ARG A 26 3.13 -21.79 0.85
N ASP A 27 2.95 -22.99 0.34
CA ASP A 27 3.11 -24.22 1.12
C ASP A 27 4.59 -24.53 1.41
N SER A 28 4.85 -25.65 2.10
CA SER A 28 6.21 -26.10 2.43
C SER A 28 7.04 -26.51 1.21
N ALA A 29 6.41 -26.80 0.07
CA ALA A 29 7.06 -27.07 -1.21
C ALA A 29 7.28 -25.80 -2.04
N GLY A 30 6.87 -24.62 -1.54
CA GLY A 30 6.96 -23.34 -2.23
C GLY A 30 5.85 -23.10 -3.26
N GLN A 31 4.81 -23.94 -3.32
CA GLN A 31 3.68 -23.78 -4.24
C GLN A 31 2.70 -22.71 -3.71
N PRO A 32 2.10 -21.90 -4.60
CA PRO A 32 1.15 -20.87 -4.20
C PRO A 32 -0.15 -21.47 -3.66
N ILE A 33 -0.69 -20.88 -2.59
CA ILE A 33 -1.98 -21.28 -2.01
C ILE A 33 -3.03 -20.24 -2.40
N ALA A 34 -3.89 -20.60 -3.34
CA ALA A 34 -4.98 -19.75 -3.85
C ALA A 34 -6.29 -19.90 -3.06
N GLY A 35 -7.18 -18.91 -3.19
CA GLY A 35 -8.53 -18.95 -2.62
C GLY A 35 -8.57 -18.91 -1.09
N ARG A 36 -7.50 -18.44 -0.45
CA ARG A 36 -7.39 -18.45 1.01
C ARG A 36 -7.50 -17.06 1.59
N ASP A 37 -8.34 -16.96 2.62
CA ASP A 37 -8.45 -15.76 3.44
C ASP A 37 -7.18 -15.51 4.25
N VAL A 38 -6.68 -14.29 4.12
CA VAL A 38 -5.64 -13.70 4.95
C VAL A 38 -6.23 -12.48 5.63
N ARG A 39 -6.15 -12.45 6.96
CA ARG A 39 -6.58 -11.32 7.77
C ARG A 39 -5.46 -10.30 7.80
N VAL A 40 -5.80 -9.04 7.55
CA VAL A 40 -4.87 -7.91 7.63
C VAL A 40 -5.36 -6.96 8.73
N SER A 41 -4.48 -6.59 9.64
CA SER A 41 -4.73 -5.63 10.70
C SER A 41 -3.70 -4.49 10.67
N LEU A 42 -4.14 -3.31 11.09
CA LEU A 42 -3.35 -2.09 11.12
C LEU A 42 -3.39 -1.52 12.54
N ASP A 43 -2.22 -1.45 13.16
CA ASP A 43 -2.01 -0.66 14.37
C ASP A 43 -1.35 0.68 14.04
N GLY A 44 -1.72 1.73 14.78
CA GLY A 44 -1.22 3.09 14.57
C GLY A 44 -1.94 3.89 13.47
N ASP A 45 -1.20 4.74 12.76
CA ASP A 45 -1.72 5.75 11.85
C ASP A 45 -2.26 5.18 10.53
N GLY A 46 -3.22 5.90 9.91
CA GLY A 46 -3.76 5.58 8.59
C GLY A 46 -4.94 4.62 8.59
N SER A 47 -5.22 3.99 7.45
CA SER A 47 -6.41 3.15 7.23
C SER A 47 -6.19 2.13 6.11
N LEU A 48 -6.92 1.03 6.15
CA LEU A 48 -6.98 0.00 5.10
C LEU A 48 -8.10 0.24 4.07
N ALA A 49 -8.81 1.36 4.19
CA ALA A 49 -9.81 1.81 3.22
C ALA A 49 -9.71 3.32 2.96
N PRO A 50 -9.93 3.76 1.71
CA PRO A 50 -9.85 5.17 1.38
C PRO A 50 -10.94 5.96 2.11
N ARG A 51 -10.57 7.12 2.68
CA ARG A 51 -11.47 8.08 3.36
C ARG A 51 -12.29 7.50 4.52
N ARG A 52 -11.91 6.34 5.05
CA ARG A 52 -12.53 5.72 6.23
C ARG A 52 -11.44 5.42 7.25
N SER A 53 -11.82 5.09 8.48
CA SER A 53 -10.90 4.58 9.51
C SER A 53 -11.11 3.09 9.67
N VAL A 54 -10.64 2.31 8.69
CA VAL A 54 -10.72 0.84 8.70
C VAL A 54 -9.37 0.31 9.15
N LYS A 55 -9.37 -0.50 10.21
CA LYS A 55 -8.14 -1.05 10.81
C LYS A 55 -7.96 -2.53 10.52
N ASP A 56 -8.96 -3.19 9.97
CA ASP A 56 -8.93 -4.60 9.67
C ASP A 56 -9.68 -4.89 8.36
N VAL A 57 -9.12 -5.79 7.55
CA VAL A 57 -9.75 -6.30 6.33
C VAL A 57 -9.38 -7.77 6.13
N VAL A 58 -10.20 -8.48 5.38
CA VAL A 58 -9.86 -9.83 4.87
C VAL A 58 -9.56 -9.72 3.38
N ARG A 59 -8.59 -10.50 2.91
CA ARG A 59 -8.23 -10.64 1.50
C ARG A 59 -8.09 -12.11 1.15
N GLU A 60 -8.68 -12.48 0.02
CA GLU A 60 -8.50 -13.81 -0.56
C GLU A 60 -7.28 -13.80 -1.48
N THR A 61 -6.44 -14.83 -1.41
CA THR A 61 -5.31 -15.02 -2.33
C THR A 61 -5.78 -15.42 -3.72
N ASN A 62 -5.14 -14.89 -4.75
CA ASN A 62 -5.40 -15.24 -6.14
C ASN A 62 -4.71 -16.55 -6.55
N ALA A 63 -4.76 -16.91 -7.84
CA ALA A 63 -4.15 -18.14 -8.38
C ALA A 63 -2.63 -18.22 -8.13
N GLU A 64 -1.95 -17.08 -8.01
CA GLU A 64 -0.52 -16.99 -7.70
C GLU A 64 -0.22 -17.04 -6.20
N GLY A 65 -1.24 -17.26 -5.36
CA GLY A 65 -1.11 -17.28 -3.90
C GLY A 65 -0.88 -15.89 -3.32
N SER A 66 -1.26 -14.84 -4.05
CA SER A 66 -1.00 -13.45 -3.69
C SER A 66 -2.28 -12.68 -3.39
N ALA A 67 -2.18 -11.73 -2.48
CA ALA A 67 -3.24 -10.76 -2.21
C ALA A 67 -2.64 -9.35 -2.11
N ARG A 68 -3.45 -8.31 -2.34
CA ARG A 68 -3.03 -6.91 -2.24
C ARG A 68 -3.77 -6.16 -1.17
N VAL A 69 -3.03 -5.31 -0.46
CA VAL A 69 -3.58 -4.36 0.49
C VAL A 69 -2.94 -3.00 0.30
N THR A 70 -3.74 -1.95 0.48
CA THR A 70 -3.27 -0.57 0.39
C THR A 70 -3.48 0.08 1.75
N TRP A 71 -2.39 0.64 2.28
CA TRP A 71 -2.45 1.53 3.42
C TRP A 71 -2.67 2.94 2.90
N TYR A 72 -3.62 3.65 3.50
CA TYR A 72 -3.97 5.02 3.19
C TYR A 72 -3.63 5.92 4.36
N ARG A 73 -2.99 7.04 4.08
CA ARG A 73 -2.81 8.10 5.06
C ARG A 73 -4.08 8.93 5.14
N SER A 74 -4.78 8.89 6.28
CA SER A 74 -5.76 9.93 6.65
C SER A 74 -5.01 11.23 6.95
N SER A 75 -5.61 12.40 6.71
CA SER A 75 -4.99 13.73 6.89
C SER A 75 -4.38 13.93 8.29
N ILE A 76 -3.13 13.52 8.46
CA ILE A 76 -2.31 13.68 9.66
C ILE A 76 -1.27 14.74 9.31
N PHE A 77 -1.59 16.00 9.56
CA PHE A 77 -0.69 17.11 9.29
C PHE A 77 0.23 17.37 10.49
N GLY A 78 1.49 17.70 10.23
CA GLY A 78 2.41 18.24 11.23
C GLY A 78 3.14 17.23 12.13
N ARG A 79 2.98 15.92 11.93
CA ARG A 79 3.75 14.89 12.65
C ARG A 79 4.18 13.74 11.75
N ASP A 80 5.18 13.00 12.21
CA ASP A 80 5.60 11.74 11.61
C ASP A 80 4.50 10.68 11.81
N VAL A 81 4.40 9.79 10.84
CA VAL A 81 3.42 8.71 10.79
C VAL A 81 4.10 7.42 11.20
N HIS A 82 3.47 6.69 12.12
CA HIS A 82 3.91 5.37 12.55
C HIS A 82 2.74 4.39 12.48
N ALA A 83 2.93 3.28 11.78
CA ALA A 83 1.95 2.21 11.77
C ALA A 83 2.62 0.84 11.59
N THR A 84 1.93 -0.21 12.01
CA THR A 84 2.34 -1.59 11.77
C THR A 84 1.22 -2.32 11.07
N LEU A 85 1.52 -2.86 9.90
CA LEU A 85 0.64 -3.74 9.15
C LEU A 85 0.96 -5.18 9.55
N SER A 86 -0.02 -5.90 10.08
CA SER A 86 0.10 -7.31 10.47
C SER A 86 -0.82 -8.16 9.59
N VAL A 87 -0.33 -9.33 9.20
CA VAL A 87 -1.05 -10.23 8.30
C VAL A 87 -1.00 -11.63 8.88
N GLU A 88 -2.14 -12.30 8.88
CA GLU A 88 -2.30 -13.58 9.57
C GLU A 88 -3.17 -14.53 8.73
N THR A 89 -2.81 -15.81 8.80
CA THR A 89 -3.61 -16.90 8.26
C THR A 89 -3.63 -18.06 9.25
N ASP A 90 -4.71 -18.83 9.26
CA ASP A 90 -4.85 -20.00 10.10
C ASP A 90 -4.04 -21.21 9.59
N LEU A 91 -3.58 -21.16 8.33
CA LEU A 91 -2.72 -22.18 7.75
C LEU A 91 -1.32 -22.18 8.39
N ASP A 92 -0.66 -23.33 8.32
CA ASP A 92 0.77 -23.47 8.58
C ASP A 92 1.51 -23.40 7.23
N ALA A 93 1.86 -22.19 6.84
CA ALA A 93 2.36 -21.87 5.50
C ALA A 93 3.38 -20.71 5.54
N ALA A 94 4.18 -20.57 4.50
CA ALA A 94 5.04 -19.41 4.33
C ALA A 94 4.19 -18.20 3.93
N LEU A 95 3.98 -17.27 4.88
CA LEU A 95 3.30 -16.00 4.67
C LEU A 95 4.33 -14.88 4.64
N THR A 96 4.35 -14.10 3.56
CA THR A 96 5.22 -12.92 3.45
C THR A 96 4.41 -11.67 3.16
N LEU A 97 4.98 -10.52 3.54
CA LEU A 97 4.40 -9.21 3.32
C LEU A 97 5.48 -8.28 2.78
N THR A 98 5.29 -7.80 1.56
CA THR A 98 6.29 -6.99 0.84
C THR A 98 5.68 -5.66 0.46
N ARG A 99 6.36 -4.55 0.79
CA ARG A 99 6.00 -3.22 0.28
C ARG A 99 6.32 -3.17 -1.21
N LEU A 100 5.33 -2.85 -2.03
CA LEU A 100 5.54 -2.60 -3.45
C LEU A 100 6.17 -1.21 -3.60
N GLU A 101 7.25 -1.12 -4.36
CA GLU A 101 7.78 0.18 -4.78
C GLU A 101 6.70 0.91 -5.57
N ARG A 102 6.67 2.24 -5.43
CA ARG A 102 5.79 3.03 -6.28
C ARG A 102 6.22 2.82 -7.71
N GLU A 103 5.30 2.36 -8.55
CA GLU A 103 5.38 2.64 -9.97
C GLU A 103 5.50 4.17 -10.08
N GLN A 104 6.69 4.65 -10.46
CA GLN A 104 6.88 6.06 -10.75
C GLN A 104 5.88 6.37 -11.85
N VAL A 105 4.78 7.02 -11.50
CA VAL A 105 3.92 7.66 -12.49
C VAL A 105 4.85 8.65 -13.18
N GLN A 106 5.31 8.27 -14.37
CA GLN A 106 6.06 9.12 -15.26
C GLN A 106 5.08 10.23 -15.61
N THR A 107 5.12 11.32 -14.84
CA THR A 107 4.35 12.51 -15.16
C THR A 107 4.82 12.92 -16.54
N GLY A 108 3.96 12.76 -17.54
CA GLY A 108 4.21 13.25 -18.89
C GLY A 108 4.64 14.72 -18.85
N PRO A 109 5.30 15.21 -19.91
CA PRO A 109 5.94 16.51 -19.89
C PRO A 109 4.97 17.59 -19.40
N ARG A 110 5.34 18.28 -18.32
CA ARG A 110 4.66 19.51 -17.88
C ARG A 110 4.57 20.41 -19.10
N THR A 111 3.37 20.66 -19.60
CA THR A 111 3.15 21.71 -20.59
C THR A 111 3.54 23.03 -19.93
N VAL A 112 4.72 23.54 -20.23
CA VAL A 112 5.12 24.90 -19.89
C VAL A 112 4.27 25.80 -20.78
N TRP A 113 3.30 26.49 -20.19
CA TRP A 113 2.52 27.50 -20.90
C TRP A 113 3.46 28.66 -21.27
N ALA A 114 3.79 28.77 -22.55
CA ALA A 114 4.53 29.90 -23.08
C ALA A 114 3.56 31.07 -23.30
N PRO A 115 3.77 32.25 -22.70
CA PRO A 115 2.99 33.43 -23.07
C PRO A 115 3.38 33.86 -24.50
N GLU A 116 2.48 33.67 -25.45
CA GLU A 116 2.57 34.32 -26.77
C GLU A 116 2.56 35.84 -26.57
N ARG A 117 3.70 36.48 -26.82
CA ARG A 117 3.78 37.94 -26.96
C ARG A 117 3.07 38.34 -28.27
N HIS A 118 1.82 38.76 -28.17
CA HIS A 118 1.16 39.52 -29.23
C HIS A 118 1.85 40.90 -29.37
N SER A 119 2.72 41.04 -30.36
CA SER A 119 3.20 42.32 -30.83
C SER A 119 2.11 42.98 -31.70
N TRP A 120 1.40 43.96 -31.14
CA TRP A 120 0.63 44.91 -31.93
C TRP A 120 1.60 45.84 -32.66
N GLN A 121 1.67 45.74 -33.99
CA GLN A 121 2.26 46.79 -34.82
C GLN A 121 1.20 47.86 -35.09
N LYS A 122 1.63 49.12 -34.96
CA LYS A 122 0.88 50.34 -35.29
C LYS A 122 0.73 50.52 -36.79
#